data_AF-A0AAU1GHL9-F1
#
_entry.id   AF-A0AAU1GHL9-F1
#
_cell.length_a   1.000
_cell.length_b   1.000
_cell.length_c   1.000
_cell.angle_alpha   90.00
_cell.angle_beta   90.00
_cell.angle_gamma   90.00
#
_symmetry.space_group_name_H-M   'P 1'
#
loop_
_entity.id
_entity.type
_entity.pdbx_description
1 polymer ?
#
loop_
_entity_poly.entity_id
_entity_poly.type
_entity_poly.pdbx_seq_one_letter_code
_entity_poly.pdbx_strand_id
1 'polypeptide(L)'
;MFQINAVEWDARLAEAKRSDTMTQELRNFFAGARATEVTEFEAGPWGGRLSCGFVASAAGRPIVCAWTDSGTSGQVMLADEKSLSEAAKVALQFRASSEKRT
;
A
#
# COMPACT_ATOMS: atom_id res chain seq x y z
N MET A 1 -11.44 37.69 10.97
CA MET A 1 -10.87 37.89 9.62
C MET A 1 -10.46 36.53 9.09
N PHE A 2 -11.08 36.04 8.02
CA PHE A 2 -10.74 34.76 7.38
C PHE A 2 -9.92 35.06 6.13
N GLN A 3 -8.67 34.60 6.06
CA GLN A 3 -7.83 34.66 4.86
C GLN A 3 -7.68 33.25 4.28
N ILE A 4 -8.03 33.08 3.01
CA ILE A 4 -7.76 31.86 2.24
C ILE A 4 -6.72 32.25 1.19
N ASN A 5 -5.53 31.66 1.28
CA ASN A 5 -4.50 31.76 0.26
C ASN A 5 -4.63 30.53 -0.65
N ALA A 6 -5.25 30.70 -1.82
CA ALA A 6 -5.29 29.67 -2.85
C ALA A 6 -4.06 29.82 -3.75
N VAL A 7 -3.27 28.75 -3.90
CA VAL A 7 -2.19 28.66 -4.88
C VAL A 7 -2.73 28.14 -6.21
N GLU A 8 -2.13 28.57 -7.32
CA GLU A 8 -2.45 28.04 -8.64
C GLU A 8 -2.22 26.52 -8.68
N TRP A 9 -3.12 25.81 -9.36
CA TRP A 9 -3.10 24.36 -9.41
C TRP A 9 -1.91 23.87 -10.26
N ASP A 10 -1.08 23.02 -9.67
CA ASP A 10 0.06 22.38 -10.34
C ASP A 10 -0.09 20.86 -10.34
N ALA A 11 -0.07 20.27 -11.55
CA ALA A 11 -0.29 18.84 -11.75
C ALA A 11 0.80 17.97 -11.08
N ARG A 12 2.05 18.42 -11.04
CA ARG A 12 3.16 17.67 -10.41
C ARG A 12 3.08 17.72 -8.90
N LEU A 13 2.74 18.88 -8.34
CA LEU A 13 2.51 19.06 -6.91
C LEU A 13 1.30 18.25 -6.44
N ALA A 14 0.24 18.19 -7.25
CA ALA A 14 -0.92 17.34 -6.99
C ALA A 14 -0.53 15.84 -6.99
N GLU A 15 0.30 15.41 -7.94
CA GLU A 15 0.80 14.03 -7.98
C GLU A 15 1.70 13.70 -6.79
N ALA A 16 2.65 14.58 -6.46
CA ALA A 16 3.53 14.41 -5.30
C ALA A 16 2.72 14.30 -4.00
N LYS A 17 1.74 15.19 -3.79
CA LYS A 17 0.85 15.12 -2.63
C LYS A 17 0.02 13.83 -2.58
N ARG A 18 -0.47 13.35 -3.73
CA ARG A 18 -1.20 12.06 -3.80
C ARG A 18 -0.29 10.90 -3.39
N SER A 19 0.93 10.86 -3.93
CA SER A 19 1.92 9.83 -3.61
C SER A 19 2.34 9.86 -2.13
N ASP A 20 2.51 11.05 -1.55
CA ASP A 20 2.79 11.22 -0.12
C ASP A 20 1.62 10.76 0.74
N THR A 21 0.38 11.06 0.32
CA THR A 21 -0.84 10.61 1.01
C THR A 21 -0.93 9.09 1.02
N MET A 22 -0.68 8.43 -0.11
CA MET A 22 -0.62 6.97 -0.23
C MET A 22 0.47 6.36 0.66
N THR A 23 1.64 6.99 0.71
CA THR A 23 2.76 6.57 1.58
C THR A 23 2.37 6.65 3.04
N GLN A 24 1.70 7.74 3.44
CA GLN A 24 1.24 7.94 4.81
C GLN A 24 0.15 6.93 5.19
N GLU A 25 -0.77 6.61 4.28
CA GLU A 25 -1.81 5.60 4.48
C GLU A 25 -1.19 4.23 4.76
N LEU A 26 -0.27 3.77 3.90
CA LEU A 26 0.42 2.50 4.11
C LEU A 26 1.24 2.51 5.40
N ARG A 27 1.97 3.59 5.70
CA ARG A 27 2.70 3.72 6.96
C ARG A 27 1.78 3.55 8.17
N ASN A 28 0.64 4.22 8.17
CA ASN A 28 -0.34 4.12 9.26
C ASN A 28 -0.92 2.71 9.37
N PHE A 29 -1.20 2.07 8.23
CA PHE A 29 -1.69 0.69 8.17
C PHE A 29 -0.69 -0.28 8.81
N PHE A 30 0.58 -0.27 8.38
CA PHE A 30 1.59 -1.19 8.91
C PHE A 30 1.93 -0.93 10.37
N ALA A 31 1.91 0.34 10.80
CA ALA A 31 2.05 0.68 12.21
C ALA A 31 0.89 0.10 13.05
N GLY A 32 -0.35 0.22 12.56
CA GLY A 32 -1.54 -0.37 13.19
C GLY A 32 -1.48 -1.90 13.25
N ALA A 33 -1.00 -2.55 12.18
CA ALA A 33 -0.79 -3.99 12.09
C ALA A 33 0.42 -4.47 12.92
N ARG A 34 1.21 -3.55 13.50
CA ARG A 34 2.49 -3.83 14.16
C ARG A 34 3.44 -4.66 13.29
N ALA A 35 3.43 -4.37 11.99
CA ALA A 35 4.25 -5.10 11.04
C ALA A 35 5.73 -4.69 11.15
N THR A 36 6.63 -5.64 10.91
CA THR A 36 8.08 -5.44 10.90
C THR A 36 8.66 -5.73 9.53
N GLU A 37 9.87 -5.20 9.29
CA GLU A 37 10.60 -5.35 8.01
C GLU A 37 9.74 -4.94 6.80
N VAL A 38 8.89 -3.93 6.98
CA VAL A 38 8.01 -3.43 5.93
C VAL A 38 8.86 -2.95 4.76
N THR A 39 8.60 -3.52 3.59
CA THR A 39 9.36 -3.28 2.36
C THR A 39 8.41 -2.87 1.25
N GLU A 40 8.77 -1.81 0.51
CA GLU A 40 8.04 -1.36 -0.67
C GLU A 40 8.36 -2.25 -1.88
N PHE A 41 7.35 -2.50 -2.73
CA PHE A 41 7.47 -3.27 -3.96
C PHE A 41 6.77 -2.54 -5.12
N GLU A 42 7.13 -2.91 -6.35
CA GLU A 42 6.44 -2.43 -7.55
C GLU A 42 4.95 -2.72 -7.48
N ALA A 43 4.10 -1.69 -7.63
CA ALA A 43 2.65 -1.81 -7.49
C ALA A 43 1.96 -2.44 -8.73
N GLY A 44 2.73 -2.72 -9.78
CA GLY A 44 2.24 -3.33 -11.01
C GLY A 44 1.40 -2.36 -11.87
N PRO A 45 0.63 -2.90 -12.83
CA PRO A 45 -0.02 -2.12 -13.89
C PRO A 45 -1.14 -1.18 -13.43
N TRP A 46 -1.63 -1.36 -12.20
CA TRP A 46 -2.64 -0.53 -11.56
C TRP A 46 -2.05 0.75 -10.95
N GLY A 47 -0.72 0.83 -10.84
CA GLY A 47 -0.04 1.95 -10.19
C GLY A 47 -0.33 2.03 -8.69
N GLY A 48 -0.04 3.19 -8.12
CA GLY A 48 -0.10 3.42 -6.68
C GLY A 48 1.13 2.86 -5.97
N ARG A 49 0.94 2.35 -4.75
CA ARG A 49 2.00 1.78 -3.91
C ARG A 49 1.61 0.40 -3.43
N LEU A 50 2.59 -0.47 -3.27
CA LEU A 50 2.48 -1.79 -2.64
C LEU A 50 3.59 -1.92 -1.62
N SER A 51 3.27 -2.46 -0.45
CA SER A 51 4.27 -2.85 0.54
C SER A 51 3.87 -4.14 1.22
N CYS A 52 4.85 -4.86 1.75
CA CYS A 52 4.62 -6.06 2.55
C CYS A 52 5.47 -6.02 3.81
N GLY A 53 4.96 -6.58 4.90
CA GLY A 53 5.68 -6.70 6.17
C GLY A 53 5.24 -7.92 6.95
N PHE A 54 6.08 -8.36 7.88
CA PHE A 54 5.77 -9.48 8.75
C PHE A 54 4.93 -9.04 9.94
N VAL A 55 3.92 -9.80 10.29
CA VAL A 55 3.08 -9.57 11.46
C VAL A 55 3.39 -10.66 12.49
N ALA A 56 3.52 -10.28 13.75
CA ALA A 56 3.66 -11.25 14.84
C ALA A 56 2.31 -11.93 15.11
N SER A 57 2.28 -13.26 15.09
CA SER A 57 1.10 -14.07 15.45
C SER A 57 1.51 -15.21 16.39
N ALA A 58 0.58 -15.69 17.21
CA ALA A 58 0.80 -16.86 18.05
C ALA A 58 1.07 -18.14 17.22
N ALA A 59 0.56 -18.18 15.98
CA ALA A 59 0.69 -19.32 15.07
C ALA A 59 1.90 -19.25 14.13
N GLY A 60 2.71 -18.18 14.21
CA GLY A 60 3.86 -17.97 13.33
C GLY A 60 4.07 -16.52 12.96
N ARG A 61 4.69 -16.29 11.81
CA ARG A 61 5.08 -14.95 11.35
C ARG A 61 4.47 -14.67 9.97
N PRO A 62 3.13 -14.52 9.88
CA PRO A 62 2.45 -14.25 8.63
C PRO A 62 2.97 -12.97 7.98
N ILE A 63 2.84 -12.88 6.67
CA ILE A 63 3.14 -11.66 5.91
C ILE A 63 1.83 -10.98 5.56
N VAL A 64 1.73 -9.68 5.81
CA VAL A 64 0.65 -8.85 5.28
C VAL A 64 1.20 -7.99 4.16
N CYS A 65 0.52 -8.00 3.03
CA CYS A 65 0.78 -7.09 1.91
C CYS A 65 -0.42 -6.15 1.76
N ALA A 66 -0.16 -4.87 1.56
CA ALA A 66 -1.19 -3.86 1.35
C ALA A 66 -0.82 -2.93 0.21
N TRP A 67 -1.82 -2.50 -0.55
CA TRP A 67 -1.68 -1.57 -1.65
C TRP A 67 -2.72 -0.46 -1.56
N THR A 68 -2.39 0.67 -2.17
CA THR A 68 -3.30 1.80 -2.35
C THR A 68 -2.98 2.50 -3.67
N ASP A 69 -4.03 2.91 -4.38
CA ASP A 69 -3.98 3.74 -5.58
C ASP A 69 -5.03 4.88 -5.48
N SER A 70 -5.28 5.59 -6.58
CA SER A 70 -6.21 6.73 -6.58
C SER A 70 -7.67 6.40 -6.28
N GLY A 71 -8.08 5.13 -6.33
CA GLY A 71 -9.46 4.71 -6.15
C GLY A 71 -9.66 3.45 -5.30
N THR A 72 -8.59 2.69 -5.02
CA THR A 72 -8.68 1.43 -4.28
C THR A 72 -7.57 1.32 -3.24
N SER A 73 -7.92 0.87 -2.05
CA SER A 73 -6.99 0.36 -1.04
C SER A 73 -7.36 -1.07 -0.70
N GLY A 74 -6.37 -1.95 -0.57
CA GLY A 74 -6.57 -3.37 -0.33
C GLY A 74 -5.42 -4.01 0.41
N GLN A 75 -5.67 -5.20 0.95
CA GLN A 75 -4.67 -5.97 1.69
C GLN A 75 -4.93 -7.47 1.58
N VAL A 76 -3.86 -8.26 1.72
CA VAL A 76 -3.92 -9.71 1.85
C VAL A 76 -2.97 -10.15 2.96
N MET A 77 -3.41 -11.13 3.75
CA MET A 77 -2.59 -11.78 4.77
C MET A 77 -2.26 -13.20 4.30
N LEU A 78 -0.98 -13.54 4.34
CA LEU A 78 -0.44 -14.82 3.87
C LEU A 78 0.22 -15.53 5.06
N ALA A 79 -0.34 -16.67 5.45
CA ALA A 79 0.09 -17.41 6.63
C ALA A 79 1.35 -18.25 6.39
N ASP A 80 1.50 -18.81 5.18
CA ASP A 80 2.52 -19.81 4.88
C ASP A 80 3.74 -19.24 4.13
N GLU A 81 3.71 -17.96 3.76
CA GLU A 81 4.78 -17.37 2.97
C GLU A 81 6.00 -16.99 3.81
N LYS A 82 7.18 -17.31 3.26
CA LYS A 82 8.47 -17.13 3.95
C LYS A 82 9.24 -15.90 3.50
N SER A 83 8.86 -15.30 2.37
CA SER A 83 9.56 -14.14 1.83
C SER A 83 8.59 -13.02 1.44
N LEU A 84 9.00 -11.79 1.71
CA LEU A 84 8.23 -10.60 1.33
C LEU A 84 8.11 -10.47 -0.19
N SER A 85 9.11 -10.92 -0.95
CA SER A 85 9.09 -10.86 -2.41
C SER A 85 8.09 -11.84 -3.04
N GLU A 86 7.99 -13.08 -2.55
CA GLU A 86 6.97 -14.01 -3.03
C GLU A 86 5.57 -13.57 -2.57
N ALA A 87 5.44 -13.09 -1.33
CA ALA A 87 4.22 -12.50 -0.82
C ALA A 87 3.72 -11.32 -1.69
N ALA A 88 4.64 -10.43 -2.12
CA ALA A 88 4.31 -9.33 -3.02
C ALA A 88 3.79 -9.81 -4.38
N LYS A 89 4.38 -10.88 -4.95
CA LYS A 89 3.88 -11.49 -6.19
C LYS A 89 2.46 -12.05 -6.03
N VAL A 90 2.21 -12.76 -4.93
CA VAL A 90 0.87 -13.29 -4.61
C VAL A 90 -0.14 -12.15 -4.43
N ALA A 91 0.25 -11.08 -3.74
CA ALA A 91 -0.59 -9.90 -3.57
C ALA A 91 -0.93 -9.23 -4.91
N LEU A 92 0.03 -9.10 -5.83
CA LEU A 92 -0.21 -8.57 -7.17
C LEU A 92 -1.14 -9.46 -7.99
N GLN A 93 -0.98 -10.78 -7.91
CA GLN A 93 -1.89 -11.74 -8.57
C GLN A 93 -3.31 -11.63 -8.02
N PHE A 94 -3.44 -11.56 -6.70
CA PHE A 94 -4.73 -11.35 -6.04
C PHE A 94 -5.37 -10.05 -6.51
N ARG A 95 -4.66 -8.92 -6.42
CA ARG A 95 -5.13 -7.61 -6.88
C ARG A 95 -5.59 -7.64 -8.34
N ALA A 96 -4.79 -8.22 -9.23
CA ALA A 96 -5.12 -8.32 -10.65
C ALA A 96 -6.36 -9.18 -10.92
N SER A 97 -6.67 -10.14 -10.05
CA SER A 97 -7.87 -10.98 -10.16
C SER A 97 -9.12 -10.33 -9.55
N SER A 98 -8.94 -9.49 -8.52
CA SER A 98 -10.04 -8.85 -7.79
C SER A 98 -10.48 -7.52 -8.41
N GLU A 99 -9.54 -6.75 -8.95
CA GLU A 99 -9.80 -5.45 -9.55
C GLU A 99 -10.12 -5.60 -11.04
N LYS A 100 -11.20 -4.95 -11.49
CA LYS A 100 -11.58 -4.91 -12.91
C LYS A 100 -11.36 -3.49 -13.43
N ARG A 101 -10.71 -3.36 -14.59
CA ARG A 101 -10.71 -2.10 -15.34
C ARG A 101 -12.11 -1.96 -15.93
N THR A 102 -12.96 -1.17 -15.27
CA THR A 102 -14.19 -0.65 -15.87
C THR A 102 -13.88 0.44 -16.87
#